data_AF-A0AAW5E4J0-F1
#
_entry.id   AF-A0AAW5E4J0-F1
#
_cell.length_a   1.000
_cell.length_b   1.000
_cell.length_c   1.000
_cell.angle_alpha   90.00
_cell.angle_beta   90.00
_cell.angle_gamma   90.00
#
_symmetry.space_group_name_H-M   'P 1'
#
loop_
_entity.id
_entity.type
_entity.pdbx_description
1 polymer ?
#
loop_
_entity_poly.entity_id
_entity_poly.type
_entity_poly.pdbx_seq_one_letter_code
_entity_poly.pdbx_strand_id
1 'polypeptide(L)'
;MSLIKTHPIQLRLLYSVAIIVTIFLGLASRKYGYLLPPFVAENGGDMLWAMMVYFGFRFLFVRKSFISALVLCFIFTFGIEFSQLYQAEWMHQIRGTVLGALIFGKGFLLVDLVRYSGGIMIAVVLDKIFLK
;
A
#
# COMPACT_ATOMS: atom_id res chain seq x y z
N MET A 1 -18.68 -12.43 24.58
CA MET A 1 -17.52 -11.89 23.84
C MET A 1 -17.73 -10.38 23.67
N SER A 2 -17.14 -9.56 24.54
CA SER A 2 -17.47 -8.13 24.65
C SER A 2 -17.10 -7.36 23.39
N LEU A 3 -18.10 -6.77 22.74
CA LEU A 3 -17.94 -5.78 21.68
C LEU A 3 -17.30 -4.53 22.29
N ILE A 4 -15.97 -4.46 22.28
CA ILE A 4 -15.27 -3.19 22.43
C ILE A 4 -15.75 -2.34 21.24
N LYS A 5 -16.60 -1.35 21.50
CA LYS A 5 -16.93 -0.32 20.51
C LYS A 5 -15.65 0.48 20.29
N THR A 6 -14.83 0.07 19.34
CA THR A 6 -13.63 0.79 18.91
C THR A 6 -14.06 2.18 18.46
N HIS A 7 -13.62 3.21 19.19
CA HIS A 7 -13.97 4.58 18.84
C HIS A 7 -13.23 4.98 17.55
N PRO A 8 -13.83 5.80 16.68
CA PRO A 8 -13.21 6.21 15.41
C PRO A 8 -11.81 6.80 15.55
N ILE A 9 -11.49 7.44 16.68
CA ILE A 9 -10.17 8.00 16.96
C ILE A 9 -9.12 6.91 17.23
N GLN A 10 -9.49 5.84 17.95
CA GLN A 10 -8.59 4.72 18.24
C GLN A 10 -8.25 3.94 16.97
N LEU A 11 -9.25 3.70 16.12
CA LEU A 11 -9.04 3.08 14.81
C LEU A 11 -8.13 3.91 13.92
N ARG A 12 -8.32 5.24 13.88
CA ARG A 12 -7.41 6.13 13.14
C ARG A 12 -5.97 6.02 13.64
N LEU A 13 -5.75 6.03 14.96
CA LEU A 13 -4.41 5.84 15.52
C LEU A 13 -3.80 4.49 15.12
N LEU A 14 -4.60 3.43 15.16
CA LEU A 14 -4.14 2.09 14.81
C LEU A 14 -3.78 1.97 13.32
N TYR A 15 -4.60 2.53 12.43
CA TYR A 15 -4.26 2.63 11.01
C TYR A 15 -3.04 3.54 10.77
N SER A 16 -2.86 4.64 11.52
CA SER A 16 -1.65 5.46 11.43
C SER A 16 -0.40 4.67 11.80
N VAL A 17 -0.45 3.88 12.86
CA VAL A 17 0.66 2.98 13.24
C VAL A 17 0.92 1.96 12.14
N ALA A 18 -0.12 1.32 11.60
CA ALA A 18 0.02 0.36 10.51
C ALA A 18 0.69 0.99 9.27
N ILE A 19 0.27 2.20 8.87
CA ILE A 19 0.88 2.97 7.78
C ILE A 19 2.37 3.18 8.05
N ILE A 20 2.71 3.72 9.22
CA ILE A 20 4.11 4.01 9.59
C ILE A 20 4.97 2.72 9.55
N VAL A 21 4.46 1.63 10.12
CA VAL A 21 5.14 0.32 10.11
C VAL A 21 5.35 -0.16 8.68
N THR A 22 4.33 -0.13 7.82
CA THR A 22 4.46 -0.55 6.42
C THR A 22 5.43 0.32 5.62
N ILE A 23 5.53 1.62 5.90
CA ILE A 23 6.53 2.51 5.29
C ILE A 23 7.94 2.05 5.68
N PHE A 24 8.21 1.88 6.99
CA PHE A 24 9.54 1.49 7.44
C PHE A 24 9.93 0.10 6.93
N LEU A 25 9.01 -0.87 6.97
CA LEU A 25 9.25 -2.20 6.43
C LEU A 25 9.47 -2.16 4.91
N GLY A 26 8.68 -1.37 4.18
CA GLY A 26 8.81 -1.23 2.72
C GLY A 26 10.17 -0.66 2.34
N LEU A 27 10.58 0.43 3.00
CA LEU A 27 11.90 1.04 2.78
C LEU A 27 13.04 0.09 3.20
N ALA A 28 12.89 -0.59 4.34
CA ALA A 28 13.87 -1.57 4.81
C ALA A 28 14.01 -2.75 3.84
N SER A 29 12.91 -3.25 3.28
CA SER A 29 12.93 -4.35 2.31
C SER A 29 13.73 -4.00 1.05
N ARG A 30 13.64 -2.75 0.59
CA ARG A 30 14.42 -2.25 -0.54
C ARG A 30 15.89 -2.01 -0.17
N LYS A 31 16.15 -1.43 1.00
CA LYS A 31 17.53 -1.11 1.45
C LYS A 31 18.34 -2.35 1.82
N TYR A 32 17.71 -3.34 2.44
CA TYR A 32 18.35 -4.54 2.96
C TYR A 32 17.94 -5.80 2.19
N GLY A 33 17.51 -5.66 0.93
CA GLY A 33 17.06 -6.78 0.10
C GLY A 33 18.10 -7.90 -0.04
N TYR A 34 19.39 -7.58 0.03
CA TYR A 34 20.48 -8.57 -0.01
C TYR A 34 20.51 -9.54 1.18
N LEU A 35 19.85 -9.20 2.30
CA LEU A 35 19.72 -10.06 3.48
C LEU A 35 18.42 -10.90 3.45
N LEU A 36 17.52 -10.63 2.51
CA LEU A 36 16.21 -11.25 2.45
C LEU A 36 16.21 -12.41 1.45
N PRO A 37 15.31 -13.40 1.63
CA PRO A 37 15.08 -14.41 0.61
C PRO A 37 14.72 -13.75 -0.73
N PRO A 38 15.17 -14.30 -1.87
CA PRO A 38 15.01 -13.65 -3.19
C PRO A 38 13.58 -13.20 -3.47
N PHE A 39 12.60 -14.05 -3.15
CA PHE A 39 11.18 -13.73 -3.31
C PHE A 39 10.75 -12.48 -2.54
N VAL A 40 11.21 -12.30 -1.30
CA VAL A 40 10.86 -11.13 -0.46
C VAL A 40 11.62 -9.90 -0.92
N ALA A 41 12.89 -10.05 -1.29
CA ALA A 41 13.71 -8.95 -1.80
C ALA A 41 13.11 -8.33 -3.07
N GLU A 42 12.55 -9.17 -3.94
CA GLU A 42 11.98 -8.73 -5.23
C GLU A 42 10.54 -8.20 -5.11
N ASN A 43 9.71 -8.78 -4.25
CA ASN A 43 8.27 -8.49 -4.22
C ASN A 43 7.82 -7.71 -2.97
N GLY A 44 8.57 -7.80 -1.88
CA GLY A 44 8.13 -7.32 -0.56
C GLY A 44 7.90 -5.82 -0.50
N GLY A 45 8.75 -5.03 -1.16
CA GLY A 45 8.63 -3.57 -1.18
C GLY A 45 7.32 -3.08 -1.81
N ASP A 46 6.91 -3.69 -2.92
CA ASP A 46 5.69 -3.32 -3.66
C ASP A 46 4.44 -3.82 -2.92
N MET A 47 4.50 -5.03 -2.35
CA MET A 47 3.43 -5.56 -1.51
C MET A 47 3.19 -4.67 -0.27
N LEU A 48 4.25 -4.30 0.45
CA LEU A 48 4.18 -3.43 1.64
C LEU A 48 3.69 -2.02 1.29
N TRP A 49 4.08 -1.50 0.13
CA TRP A 49 3.54 -0.23 -0.38
C TRP A 49 2.04 -0.32 -0.64
N ALA A 50 1.55 -1.40 -1.25
CA ALA A 50 0.12 -1.58 -1.47
C ALA A 50 -0.67 -1.77 -0.16
N MET A 51 -0.08 -2.46 0.83
CA MET A 51 -0.65 -2.55 2.19
C MET A 51 -0.79 -1.17 2.84
N MET A 52 0.25 -0.32 2.72
CA MET A 52 0.23 1.06 3.22
C MET A 52 -0.92 1.85 2.60
N VAL A 53 -1.13 1.76 1.27
CA VAL A 53 -2.22 2.43 0.57
C VAL A 53 -3.59 1.98 1.10
N TYR A 54 -3.80 0.67 1.27
CA TYR A 54 -5.04 0.13 1.83
C TYR A 54 -5.31 0.69 3.24
N PHE A 55 -4.31 0.68 4.12
CA PHE A 55 -4.45 1.25 5.47
C PHE A 55 -4.67 2.76 5.44
N GLY A 56 -4.11 3.47 4.45
CA GLY A 56 -4.42 4.87 4.16
C GLY A 56 -5.91 5.10 3.89
N PHE A 57 -6.52 4.29 3.01
CA PHE A 57 -7.95 4.37 2.76
C PHE A 57 -8.80 4.02 3.99
N ARG A 58 -8.40 3.02 4.79
CA ARG A 58 -9.07 2.68 6.05
C ARG A 58 -8.95 3.81 7.09
N PHE A 59 -7.82 4.50 7.14
CA PHE A 59 -7.60 5.67 7.98
C PHE A 59 -8.54 6.84 7.59
N LEU A 60 -8.63 7.14 6.29
CA LEU A 60 -9.49 8.22 5.79
C LEU A 60 -10.97 7.91 5.99
N PHE A 61 -11.36 6.67 5.70
CA PHE A 61 -12.76 6.23 5.63
C PHE A 61 -13.12 5.21 6.73
N VAL A 62 -12.73 5.48 7.98
CA VAL A 62 -12.95 4.58 9.13
C VAL A 62 -14.40 4.14 9.33
N ARG A 63 -15.37 4.97 8.94
CA ARG A 63 -16.82 4.69 9.07
C ARG A 63 -17.41 3.95 7.88
N LYS A 64 -16.68 3.80 6.78
CA LYS A 64 -17.11 3.07 5.58
C LYS A 64 -16.71 1.60 5.71
N SER A 65 -17.34 0.75 4.91
CA SER A 65 -17.01 -0.67 4.87
C SER A 65 -15.60 -0.89 4.35
N PHE A 66 -14.97 -1.98 4.78
CA PHE A 66 -13.65 -2.38 4.28
C PHE A 66 -13.67 -2.63 2.76
N ILE A 67 -14.83 -3.05 2.19
CA ILE A 67 -15.01 -3.23 0.74
C ILE A 67 -14.81 -1.92 -0.01
N SER A 68 -15.30 -0.79 0.51
CA SER A 68 -15.05 0.51 -0.11
C SER A 68 -13.56 0.85 -0.15
N ALA A 69 -12.83 0.59 0.94
CA ALA A 69 -11.38 0.79 0.98
C ALA A 69 -10.64 -0.16 0.04
N LEU A 70 -11.06 -1.41 -0.05
CA LEU A 70 -10.51 -2.42 -0.96
C LEU A 70 -10.63 -1.99 -2.43
N VAL A 71 -11.83 -1.61 -2.86
CA VAL A 71 -12.10 -1.18 -4.25
C VAL A 71 -11.31 0.09 -4.58
N LEU A 72 -11.33 1.10 -3.68
CA LEU A 72 -10.55 2.33 -3.88
C LEU A 72 -9.05 2.04 -3.95
N CYS A 73 -8.54 1.12 -3.14
CA CYS A 73 -7.14 0.72 -3.16
C CYS A 73 -6.74 0.08 -4.49
N PHE A 74 -7.57 -0.83 -5.03
CA PHE A 74 -7.32 -1.41 -6.35
C PHE A 74 -7.36 -0.37 -7.46
N ILE A 75 -8.38 0.49 -7.49
CA ILE A 75 -8.49 1.57 -8.48
C ILE A 75 -7.27 2.48 -8.42
N PHE A 76 -6.84 2.85 -7.22
CA PHE A 76 -5.71 3.75 -7.02
C PHE A 76 -4.38 3.13 -7.44
N THR A 77 -4.06 1.93 -6.93
CA THR A 77 -2.79 1.24 -7.21
C THR A 77 -2.67 0.86 -8.68
N PHE A 78 -3.72 0.31 -9.29
CA PHE A 78 -3.70 -0.06 -10.71
C PHE A 78 -3.74 1.19 -11.59
N GLY A 79 -4.48 2.23 -11.19
CA GLY A 79 -4.49 3.51 -11.88
C GLY A 79 -3.10 4.15 -11.92
N ILE A 80 -2.33 4.08 -10.84
CA ILE A 80 -0.93 4.52 -10.80
C ILE A 80 -0.09 3.69 -11.77
N GLU A 81 -0.20 2.36 -11.73
CA GLU A 81 0.56 1.47 -12.60
C GLU A 81 0.26 1.73 -14.08
N PHE A 82 -1.02 1.81 -14.46
CA PHE A 82 -1.42 2.15 -15.82
C PHE A 82 -1.02 3.57 -16.23
N SER A 83 -0.96 4.51 -15.28
CA SER A 83 -0.44 5.86 -15.57
C SER A 83 0.99 5.81 -16.10
N GLN A 84 1.78 4.78 -15.77
CA GLN A 84 3.15 4.64 -16.27
C GLN A 84 3.21 4.33 -17.76
N LEU A 85 2.13 3.87 -18.40
CA LEU A 85 2.06 3.79 -19.86
C LEU A 85 1.97 5.18 -20.51
N TYR A 86 1.61 6.20 -19.74
CA TYR A 86 1.61 7.58 -20.18
C TYR A 86 2.99 8.23 -19.98
N GLN A 87 3.63 8.56 -21.11
CA GLN A 87 5.04 8.94 -21.22
C GLN A 87 5.24 10.42 -21.61
N ALA A 88 4.37 11.31 -21.12
CA ALA A 88 4.56 12.74 -21.37
C ALA A 88 5.70 13.32 -20.53
N GLU A 89 6.41 14.31 -21.07
CA GLU A 89 7.59 14.94 -20.45
C GLU A 89 7.34 15.42 -19.01
N TRP A 90 6.21 16.09 -18.77
CA TRP A 90 5.84 16.56 -17.43
C TRP A 90 5.69 15.41 -16.41
N MET A 91 5.20 14.25 -16.86
CA MET A 91 5.04 13.08 -16.00
C MET A 91 6.38 12.41 -15.72
N HIS A 92 7.29 12.41 -16.69
CA HIS A 92 8.67 11.98 -16.49
C HIS A 92 9.41 12.86 -15.47
N GLN A 93 9.22 14.18 -15.52
CA GLN A 93 9.79 15.11 -14.53
C GLN A 93 9.30 14.80 -13.12
N ILE A 94 7.99 14.52 -12.95
CA ILE A 94 7.43 14.12 -11.65
C ILE A 94 8.08 12.82 -11.17
N ARG A 95 8.09 11.76 -12.00
CA ARG A 95 8.69 10.45 -11.68
C ARG A 95 10.21 10.51 -11.48
N GLY A 96 10.86 11.55 -12.00
CA GLY A 96 12.29 11.81 -11.78
C GLY A 96 12.61 12.29 -10.36
N THR A 97 11.62 12.82 -9.64
CA THR A 97 11.79 13.19 -8.22
C THR A 97 11.73 11.95 -7.31
N VAL A 98 12.37 12.01 -6.13
CA VAL A 98 12.35 10.89 -5.17
C VAL A 98 10.90 10.57 -4.73
N LEU A 99 10.10 11.59 -4.42
CA LEU A 99 8.71 11.42 -4.03
C LEU A 99 7.87 10.87 -5.17
N GLY A 100 8.04 11.40 -6.38
CA GLY A 100 7.32 10.91 -7.54
C GLY A 100 7.68 9.47 -7.89
N ALA A 101 8.96 9.08 -7.79
CA ALA A 101 9.36 7.69 -7.98
C ALA A 101 8.77 6.75 -6.91
N LEU A 102 8.65 7.20 -5.66
CA LEU A 102 8.06 6.40 -4.57
C LEU A 102 6.54 6.24 -4.69
N ILE A 103 5.84 7.22 -5.25
CA ILE A 103 4.38 7.20 -5.40
C ILE A 103 3.99 6.57 -6.74
N PHE A 104 4.61 7.00 -7.83
CA PHE A 104 4.20 6.66 -9.19
C PHE A 104 5.04 5.56 -9.85
N GLY A 105 6.15 5.15 -9.24
CA GLY A 105 7.10 4.22 -9.85
C GLY A 105 7.81 4.79 -11.08
N LYS A 106 8.58 3.96 -11.78
CA LYS A 106 9.44 4.37 -12.91
C LYS A 106 9.08 3.70 -14.24
N GLY A 107 8.26 2.65 -14.24
CA GLY A 107 7.87 1.95 -15.46
C GLY A 107 6.89 0.83 -15.17
N PHE A 108 6.09 0.51 -16.18
CA PHE A 108 5.00 -0.46 -16.09
C PHE A 108 5.51 -1.89 -16.03
N LEU A 109 5.11 -2.62 -14.99
CA LEU A 109 5.38 -4.05 -14.84
C LEU A 109 4.08 -4.79 -14.52
N LEU A 110 3.67 -5.72 -15.39
CA LEU A 110 2.45 -6.50 -15.16
C LEU A 110 2.50 -7.31 -13.85
N VAL A 111 3.71 -7.73 -13.43
CA VAL A 111 3.93 -8.40 -12.14
C VAL A 111 3.59 -7.49 -10.95
N ASP A 112 3.68 -6.17 -11.09
CA ASP A 112 3.34 -5.24 -10.01
C ASP A 112 1.84 -5.28 -9.70
N LEU A 113 0.98 -5.53 -10.69
CA LEU A 113 -0.45 -5.78 -10.45
C LEU A 113 -0.66 -7.00 -9.54
N VAL A 114 0.14 -8.05 -9.70
CA VAL A 114 0.10 -9.26 -8.86
C VAL A 114 0.64 -8.95 -7.46
N ARG A 115 1.76 -8.23 -7.35
CA ARG A 115 2.35 -7.80 -6.06
C ARG A 115 1.37 -6.93 -5.28
N TYR A 116 0.77 -5.93 -5.92
CA TYR A 116 -0.22 -5.06 -5.29
C TYR A 116 -1.44 -5.86 -4.84
N SER A 117 -1.95 -6.76 -5.69
CA SER A 117 -3.06 -7.65 -5.32
C SER A 117 -2.73 -8.47 -4.07
N GLY A 118 -1.55 -9.11 -4.04
CA GLY A 118 -1.09 -9.88 -2.89
C GLY A 118 -1.00 -9.04 -1.61
N GLY A 119 -0.36 -7.87 -1.69
CA GLY A 119 -0.25 -6.92 -0.57
C GLY A 119 -1.61 -6.46 -0.06
N ILE A 120 -2.52 -6.06 -0.94
CA ILE A 120 -3.88 -5.63 -0.59
C ILE A 120 -4.64 -6.75 0.11
N MET A 121 -4.58 -7.98 -0.41
CA MET A 121 -5.27 -9.11 0.21
C MET A 121 -4.74 -9.43 1.61
N ILE A 122 -3.42 -9.36 1.81
CA ILE A 122 -2.81 -9.50 3.14
C ILE A 122 -3.29 -8.38 4.07
N ALA A 123 -3.30 -7.12 3.62
CA ALA A 123 -3.76 -5.99 4.42
C ALA A 123 -5.23 -6.15 4.85
N VAL A 124 -6.11 -6.59 3.94
CA VAL A 124 -7.52 -6.87 4.25
C VAL A 124 -7.66 -7.97 5.30
N VAL A 125 -6.88 -9.04 5.19
CA VAL A 125 -6.89 -10.13 6.19
C VAL A 125 -6.43 -9.62 7.55
N LEU A 126 -5.34 -8.85 7.60
CA LEU A 126 -4.84 -8.24 8.84
C LEU A 126 -5.87 -7.27 9.45
N ASP A 127 -6.50 -6.43 8.63
CA ASP A 127 -7.54 -5.49 9.04
C ASP A 127 -8.72 -6.23 9.70
N LYS A 128 -9.18 -7.31 9.07
CA LYS A 128 -10.28 -8.13 9.59
C LYS A 128 -9.93 -8.87 10.89
N ILE A 129 -8.69 -9.32 11.05
CA ILE A 129 -8.26 -10.08 12.23
C ILE A 129 -8.00 -9.14 13.41
N PHE A 130 -7.29 -8.03 13.18
CA PHE A 130 -6.72 -7.21 14.25
C PHE A 130 -7.41 -5.85 14.45
N LEU A 131 -8.04 -5.29 13.41
CA LEU A 131 -8.39 -3.86 13.36
C LEU A 131 -9.92 -3.57 13.30
N LYS A 132 -10.76 -4.54 13.68
CA LYS A 132 -12.24 -4.53 13.63
C LYS A 132 -12.91 -3.15 13.69
#